data_AF-A0A815B4E2-F1
#
_entry.id   AF-A0A815B4E2-F1
#
_cell.length_a   1.000
_cell.length_b   1.000
_cell.length_c   1.000
_cell.angle_alpha   90.00
_cell.angle_beta   90.00
_cell.angle_gamma   90.00
#
_symmetry.space_group_name_H-M   'P 1'
#
loop_
_entity.id
_entity.type
_entity.pdbx_description
1 polymer ?
#
loop_
_entity_poly.entity_id
_entity_poly.type
_entity_poly.pdbx_seq_one_letter_code
_entity_poly.pdbx_strand_id
1 'polypeptide(L)'
;MATLMQQQPTMKNIALETIPQKRFPLVHVLTSKTESDEIKKEEPFNFEKTIKFLIDPHSSHLIDRRIRLCQKLCRHYQNGFAVKDLHYLMKIFNILGDLCQQQPNYIDVFIQILQNCSKPFLLDKSTDGEIYSSALVAFYSDFGYLLRIPIKRIQKCILETLFKSIQSSNKSALPSNDYDGLKPTTVDYILRIQRHSDLCETLVKTLSLIENDLSLRILIIKLLQTLSSKSPECIAKMLTHDCVNRLVLRMNDTDSSGELLFRTIELLWNLFEYGDEEQISEQLNSRVTISLLQEAFLGQVTQSHSQYHRQLRNDILVVCSLIISLKPDAPFVETGFAKQLLLFASYPELRSNNPLVKNFKLTTSQEDFELKKLLFNTVVVLSRNPVINESK
;
A
#
# COMPACT_ATOMS: atom_id res chain seq x y z
N MET A 1 7.09 82.95 -18.69
CA MET A 1 6.85 83.92 -17.58
C MET A 1 7.47 83.35 -16.32
N ALA A 2 8.18 84.16 -15.52
CA ALA A 2 8.96 83.79 -14.32
C ALA A 2 10.10 82.77 -14.58
N THR A 3 11.40 83.07 -14.65
CA THR A 3 12.27 84.22 -14.29
C THR A 3 12.89 84.20 -12.87
N LEU A 4 14.24 84.18 -12.81
CA LEU A 4 15.17 84.49 -11.69
C LEU A 4 15.19 83.52 -10.47
N MET A 5 16.31 82.93 -10.03
CA MET A 5 17.64 83.42 -9.55
C MET A 5 17.71 83.78 -8.05
N GLN A 6 18.67 83.16 -7.35
CA GLN A 6 19.56 83.68 -6.28
C GLN A 6 20.56 82.54 -5.98
N GLN A 7 21.85 82.63 -6.35
CA GLN A 7 22.99 83.40 -5.79
C GLN A 7 23.56 82.87 -4.46
N GLN A 8 24.90 82.90 -4.38
CA GLN A 8 25.76 82.25 -3.38
C GLN A 8 25.92 83.11 -2.10
N PRO A 9 26.73 82.67 -1.10
CA PRO A 9 28.14 83.10 -1.15
C PRO A 9 29.18 82.02 -0.77
N THR A 10 30.44 82.37 -1.04
CA THR A 10 31.67 81.59 -0.84
C THR A 10 32.23 81.72 0.58
N MET A 11 33.12 80.79 1.01
CA MET A 11 34.51 81.18 1.36
C MET A 11 35.50 80.02 1.65
N LYS A 12 36.72 80.23 1.13
CA LYS A 12 38.05 79.85 1.65
C LYS A 12 38.53 78.39 1.62
N ASN A 13 39.43 78.15 0.65
CA ASN A 13 40.47 77.12 0.69
C ASN A 13 41.43 77.33 1.87
N ILE A 14 41.83 76.23 2.53
CA ILE A 14 43.19 76.03 3.06
C ILE A 14 43.62 74.61 2.72
N ALA A 15 44.79 74.47 2.10
CA ALA A 15 45.58 73.24 1.97
C ALA A 15 46.91 73.45 2.73
N LEU A 16 47.75 72.48 3.08
CA LEU A 16 47.76 71.02 2.91
C LEU A 16 47.81 70.36 4.33
N GLU A 17 47.76 69.04 4.52
CA GLU A 17 48.93 68.14 4.45
C GLU A 17 48.54 66.67 4.20
N THR A 18 49.49 65.89 3.66
CA THR A 18 49.26 64.58 3.03
C THR A 18 49.43 63.39 3.97
N ILE A 19 48.43 62.50 4.01
CA ILE A 19 48.52 61.15 4.60
C ILE A 19 48.51 60.11 3.46
N PRO A 20 49.38 59.08 3.45
CA PRO A 20 49.57 58.21 2.28
C PRO A 20 48.39 57.27 2.00
N GLN A 21 48.15 57.03 0.71
CA GLN A 21 47.05 56.21 0.20
C GLN A 21 47.23 54.71 0.52
N LYS A 22 46.15 54.05 0.97
CA LYS A 22 45.88 52.65 0.58
C LYS A 22 44.43 52.54 0.12
N ARG A 23 44.26 52.17 -1.15
CA ARG A 23 42.99 52.28 -1.88
C ARG A 23 42.08 51.07 -1.60
N PHE A 24 40.84 51.36 -1.22
CA PHE A 24 39.69 50.58 -1.70
C PHE A 24 39.17 51.28 -2.97
N PRO A 25 38.72 50.54 -4.00
CA PRO A 25 37.37 50.82 -4.47
C PRO A 25 36.59 49.61 -5.03
N LEU A 26 35.27 49.68 -4.83
CA LEU A 26 34.24 49.01 -5.64
C LEU A 26 33.86 49.94 -6.82
N VAL A 27 33.36 49.52 -7.98
CA VAL A 27 33.21 48.19 -8.63
C VAL A 27 33.00 48.46 -10.12
N HIS A 28 33.40 47.58 -11.05
CA HIS A 28 32.74 47.52 -12.38
C HIS A 28 32.87 46.16 -13.10
N VAL A 29 31.74 45.45 -13.13
CA VAL A 29 31.12 44.69 -14.25
C VAL A 29 32.02 44.03 -15.32
N LEU A 30 31.97 42.67 -15.36
CA LEU A 30 32.00 41.73 -16.50
C LEU A 30 33.01 41.98 -17.66
N THR A 31 33.93 41.06 -17.97
CA THR A 31 33.58 39.82 -18.69
C THR A 31 34.76 38.85 -18.85
N SER A 32 34.44 37.62 -19.25
CA SER A 32 35.27 36.58 -19.91
C SER A 32 35.90 35.48 -19.03
N LYS A 33 35.15 34.37 -18.97
CA LYS A 33 35.59 32.98 -19.14
C LYS A 33 37.04 32.64 -18.74
N THR A 34 37.19 31.98 -17.58
CA THR A 34 37.69 30.59 -17.46
C THR A 34 37.68 30.21 -16.00
N GLU A 35 36.86 29.23 -15.63
CA GLU A 35 37.23 28.14 -14.73
C GLU A 35 36.12 27.09 -14.80
N SER A 36 36.53 25.84 -14.93
CA SER A 36 35.67 24.68 -15.04
C SER A 36 34.79 24.53 -13.81
N ASP A 37 33.48 24.35 -14.01
CA ASP A 37 32.59 23.78 -12.99
C ASP A 37 33.06 22.35 -12.68
N GLU A 38 33.96 22.21 -11.72
CA GLU A 38 34.22 20.94 -11.06
C GLU A 38 32.91 20.50 -10.40
N ILE A 39 32.25 19.53 -11.04
CA ILE A 39 31.16 18.77 -10.42
C ILE A 39 31.76 18.11 -9.18
N LYS A 40 31.56 18.75 -8.02
CA LYS A 40 31.88 18.18 -6.72
C LYS A 40 31.03 16.93 -6.53
N LYS A 41 31.60 15.77 -6.87
CA LYS A 41 31.05 14.47 -6.49
C LYS A 41 30.78 14.52 -4.99
N GLU A 42 29.51 14.37 -4.59
CA GLU A 42 29.18 14.25 -3.18
C GLU A 42 29.94 13.05 -2.59
N GLU A 43 30.54 13.23 -1.41
CA GLU A 43 31.21 12.11 -0.74
C GLU A 43 30.20 10.99 -0.44
N PRO A 44 30.55 9.72 -0.68
CA PRO A 44 29.63 8.60 -0.49
C PRO A 44 29.10 8.55 0.95
N PHE A 45 27.79 8.44 1.10
CA PHE A 45 27.15 8.38 2.41
C PHE A 45 27.68 7.22 3.26
N ASN A 46 28.27 7.55 4.42
CA ASN A 46 28.87 6.54 5.28
C ASN A 46 27.83 5.91 6.24
N PHE A 47 27.24 4.80 5.81
CA PHE A 47 26.28 4.02 6.60
C PHE A 47 26.87 3.50 7.91
N GLU A 48 28.10 3.01 7.93
CA GLU A 48 28.69 2.47 9.16
C GLU A 48 28.80 3.51 10.27
N LYS A 49 29.33 4.69 9.95
CA LYS A 49 29.43 5.82 10.90
C LYS A 49 28.04 6.24 11.38
N THR A 50 27.05 6.22 10.48
CA THR A 50 25.64 6.51 10.81
C THR A 50 25.08 5.50 11.81
N ILE A 51 25.19 4.21 11.51
CA ILE A 51 24.70 3.11 12.36
C ILE A 51 25.41 3.13 13.72
N LYS A 52 26.75 3.25 13.74
CA LYS A 52 27.55 3.38 14.97
C LYS A 52 27.06 4.57 15.81
N PHE A 53 26.83 5.74 15.19
CA PHE A 53 26.36 6.93 15.91
C PHE A 53 24.90 6.84 16.40
N LEU A 54 24.03 6.06 15.74
CA LEU A 54 22.65 5.83 16.21
C LEU A 54 22.56 4.84 17.37
N ILE A 55 23.50 3.88 17.46
CA ILE A 55 23.53 2.87 18.54
C ILE A 55 24.32 3.37 19.76
N ASP A 56 25.37 4.17 19.57
CA ASP A 56 26.28 4.63 20.64
C ASP A 56 25.53 5.20 21.87
N PRO A 57 25.62 4.56 23.06
CA PRO A 57 24.99 5.05 24.28
C PRO A 57 25.41 6.47 24.65
N HIS A 58 26.64 6.89 24.35
CA HIS A 58 27.12 8.23 24.66
C HIS A 58 26.47 9.31 23.79
N SER A 59 25.95 8.97 22.61
CA SER A 59 25.23 9.91 21.74
C SER A 59 23.70 9.92 21.96
N SER A 60 23.18 9.09 22.88
CA SER A 60 21.73 8.92 23.13
C SER A 60 20.98 10.22 23.43
N HIS A 61 21.61 11.15 24.14
CA HIS A 61 21.07 12.47 24.47
C HIS A 61 21.12 13.46 23.29
N LEU A 62 21.88 13.17 22.23
CA LEU A 62 22.07 14.05 21.06
C LEU A 62 21.00 13.82 19.98
N ILE A 63 19.72 13.78 20.39
CA ILE A 63 18.56 13.44 19.55
C ILE A 63 18.54 14.26 18.25
N ASP A 64 18.64 15.59 18.34
CA ASP A 64 18.67 16.47 17.16
C ASP A 64 19.82 16.15 16.19
N ARG A 65 20.98 15.77 16.71
CA ARG A 65 22.15 15.45 15.88
C ARG A 65 21.95 14.10 15.17
N ARG A 66 21.34 13.12 15.85
CA ARG A 66 20.94 11.83 15.26
C ARG A 66 19.88 12.04 14.16
N ILE A 67 18.85 12.84 14.43
CA ILE A 67 17.80 13.18 13.46
C ILE A 67 18.39 13.90 12.23
N ARG A 68 19.28 14.91 12.41
CA ARG A 68 19.96 15.59 11.29
C ARG A 68 20.80 14.64 10.43
N LEU A 69 21.39 13.61 11.04
CA LEU A 69 22.16 12.59 10.33
C LEU A 69 21.23 11.73 9.45
N CYS A 70 20.10 11.30 9.99
CA CYS A 70 19.03 10.63 9.22
C CYS A 70 18.44 11.52 8.12
N GLN A 71 18.27 12.83 8.36
CA GLN A 71 17.85 13.78 7.32
C GLN A 71 18.90 13.94 6.20
N LYS A 72 20.20 13.82 6.51
CA LYS A 72 21.25 13.78 5.48
C LYS A 72 21.11 12.53 4.58
N LEU A 73 20.78 11.37 5.16
CA LEU A 73 20.46 10.15 4.40
C LEU A 73 19.28 10.38 3.44
N CYS A 74 18.18 11.01 3.92
CA CYS A 74 17.01 11.31 3.09
C CYS A 74 17.34 12.16 1.85
N ARG A 75 18.23 13.15 2.00
CA ARG A 75 18.66 14.05 0.92
C ARG A 75 19.59 13.37 -0.07
N HIS A 76 20.60 12.64 0.42
CA HIS A 76 21.56 11.91 -0.42
C HIS A 76 20.86 10.86 -1.30
N TYR A 77 19.86 10.15 -0.75
CA TYR A 77 19.08 9.14 -1.48
C TYR A 77 17.74 9.67 -2.00
N GLN A 78 17.65 10.96 -2.35
CA GLN A 78 16.44 11.57 -2.86
C GLN A 78 15.99 11.03 -4.23
N ASN A 79 16.85 10.33 -4.98
CA ASN A 79 16.53 9.75 -6.29
C ASN A 79 16.29 8.22 -6.26
N GLY A 80 16.34 7.60 -5.07
CA GLY A 80 16.27 6.14 -4.88
C GLY A 80 17.54 5.58 -4.25
N PHE A 81 17.46 4.36 -3.70
CA PHE A 81 18.59 3.67 -3.07
C PHE A 81 19.28 2.72 -4.05
N ALA A 82 20.61 2.62 -4.01
CA ALA A 82 21.35 1.58 -4.72
C ALA A 82 21.13 0.23 -4.02
N VAL A 83 20.96 -0.87 -4.77
CA VAL A 83 20.64 -2.18 -4.17
C VAL A 83 21.72 -2.66 -3.20
N LYS A 84 22.99 -2.35 -3.49
CA LYS A 84 24.14 -2.64 -2.61
C LYS A 84 24.04 -2.02 -1.21
N ASP A 85 23.25 -0.96 -1.02
CA ASP A 85 23.11 -0.24 0.25
C ASP A 85 21.95 -0.76 1.12
N LEU A 86 21.07 -1.62 0.59
CA LEU A 86 19.81 -1.98 1.24
C LEU A 86 19.96 -2.72 2.57
N HIS A 87 21.03 -3.51 2.73
CA HIS A 87 21.33 -4.20 3.98
C HIS A 87 21.74 -3.22 5.11
N TYR A 88 22.34 -2.07 4.77
CA TYR A 88 22.58 -1.00 5.73
C TYR A 88 21.30 -0.22 6.02
N LEU A 89 20.47 0.03 5.00
CA LEU A 89 19.19 0.69 5.14
C LEU A 89 18.25 -0.09 6.08
N MET A 90 18.18 -1.41 5.95
CA MET A 90 17.36 -2.25 6.82
C MET A 90 17.86 -2.26 8.27
N LYS A 91 19.18 -2.23 8.49
CA LYS A 91 19.75 -2.02 9.84
C LYS A 91 19.30 -0.68 10.44
N ILE A 92 19.30 0.40 9.65
CA ILE A 92 18.79 1.71 10.10
C ILE A 92 17.29 1.64 10.42
N PHE A 93 16.48 0.93 9.62
CA PHE A 93 15.05 0.76 9.90
C PHE A 93 14.77 0.02 11.20
N ASN A 94 15.50 -1.05 11.50
CA ASN A 94 15.35 -1.76 12.77
C ASN A 94 15.72 -0.86 13.97
N ILE A 95 16.84 -0.14 13.90
CA ILE A 95 17.27 0.81 14.94
C ILE A 95 16.22 1.92 15.14
N LEU A 96 15.66 2.48 14.06
CA LEU A 96 14.62 3.50 14.15
C LEU A 96 13.28 2.93 14.63
N GLY A 97 12.97 1.67 14.35
CA GLY A 97 11.80 0.96 14.88
C GLY A 97 11.82 0.86 16.41
N ASP A 98 12.98 0.57 16.99
CA ASP A 98 13.18 0.55 18.44
C ASP A 98 13.17 1.97 19.02
N LEU A 99 13.92 2.90 18.40
CA LEU A 99 14.02 4.29 18.88
C LEU A 99 12.67 5.02 18.84
N CYS A 100 11.81 4.79 17.83
CA CYS A 100 10.50 5.44 17.73
C CYS A 100 9.52 5.01 18.84
N GLN A 101 9.69 3.82 19.41
CA GLN A 101 8.87 3.35 20.54
C GLN A 101 9.27 4.03 21.86
N GLN A 102 10.55 4.39 21.99
CA GLN A 102 11.10 5.06 23.18
C GLN A 102 11.03 6.59 23.08
N GLN A 103 11.21 7.14 21.88
CA GLN A 103 11.37 8.56 21.60
C GLN A 103 10.62 8.93 20.31
N PRO A 104 9.38 9.46 20.41
CA PRO A 104 8.53 9.78 19.25
C PRO A 104 9.14 10.75 18.23
N ASN A 105 10.15 11.54 18.62
CA ASN A 105 10.87 12.49 17.76
C ASN A 105 11.49 11.85 16.50
N TYR A 106 11.77 10.54 16.51
CA TYR A 106 12.29 9.83 15.32
C TYR A 106 11.21 9.47 14.29
N ILE A 107 9.91 9.52 14.63
CA ILE A 107 8.82 9.04 13.75
C ILE A 107 8.82 9.77 12.41
N ASP A 108 8.94 11.09 12.41
CA ASP A 108 8.86 11.88 11.17
C ASP A 108 10.08 11.67 10.25
N VAL A 109 11.28 11.50 10.81
CA VAL A 109 12.47 11.22 9.99
C VAL A 109 12.48 9.77 9.50
N PHE A 110 11.99 8.81 10.28
CA PHE A 110 11.83 7.43 9.82
C PHE A 110 10.82 7.34 8.66
N ILE A 111 9.67 8.02 8.77
CA ILE A 111 8.69 8.15 7.68
C ILE A 111 9.33 8.73 6.41
N GLN A 112 10.20 9.75 6.51
CA GLN A 112 10.90 10.30 5.34
C GLN A 112 11.85 9.28 4.67
N ILE A 113 12.59 8.49 5.43
CA ILE A 113 13.49 7.46 4.86
C ILE A 113 12.66 6.33 4.22
N LEU A 114 11.56 5.89 4.88
CA LEU A 114 10.63 4.91 4.32
C LEU A 114 10.06 5.39 2.98
N GLN A 115 9.60 6.65 2.90
CA GLN A 115 9.07 7.23 1.67
C GLN A 115 10.07 7.23 0.51
N ASN A 116 11.38 7.35 0.75
CA ASN A 116 12.39 7.23 -0.31
C ASN A 116 12.43 5.82 -0.93
N CYS A 117 11.97 4.77 -0.23
CA CYS A 117 11.86 3.41 -0.80
C CYS A 117 10.67 3.23 -1.75
N SER A 118 9.85 4.27 -1.97
CA SER A 118 8.82 4.27 -3.03
C SER A 118 9.39 4.64 -4.40
N LYS A 119 10.65 5.09 -4.45
CA LYS A 119 11.39 5.41 -5.67
C LYS A 119 12.05 4.14 -6.22
N PRO A 120 12.33 4.05 -7.54
CA PRO A 120 13.04 2.92 -8.11
C PRO A 120 14.37 2.66 -7.40
N PHE A 121 14.68 1.39 -7.15
CA PHE A 121 16.01 1.00 -6.71
C PHE A 121 17.00 1.09 -7.87
N LEU A 122 18.26 1.39 -7.57
CA LEU A 122 19.28 1.66 -8.57
C LEU A 122 20.25 0.46 -8.68
N LEU A 123 20.41 -0.04 -9.91
CA LEU A 123 21.25 -1.16 -10.30
C LEU A 123 22.50 -0.67 -11.04
N ASP A 124 23.62 -1.37 -10.91
CA ASP A 124 24.81 -1.10 -11.72
C ASP A 124 24.55 -1.50 -13.20
N LYS A 125 24.85 -0.62 -14.17
CA LYS A 125 24.48 -0.80 -15.61
C LYS A 125 25.04 -2.07 -16.26
N SER A 126 26.13 -2.61 -15.75
CA SER A 126 26.86 -3.77 -16.29
C SER A 126 26.43 -5.11 -15.69
N THR A 127 25.44 -5.12 -14.80
CA THR A 127 25.12 -6.28 -13.97
C THR A 127 23.71 -6.77 -14.27
N ASP A 128 23.57 -8.08 -14.53
CA ASP A 128 22.27 -8.68 -14.77
C ASP A 128 21.36 -8.52 -13.53
N GLY A 129 20.12 -8.09 -13.76
CA GLY A 129 19.18 -7.79 -12.67
C GLY A 129 18.93 -8.97 -11.74
N GLU A 130 19.11 -10.21 -12.23
CA GLU A 130 18.92 -11.44 -11.46
C GLU A 130 19.89 -11.57 -10.28
N ILE A 131 21.12 -11.04 -10.41
CA ILE A 131 22.12 -11.01 -9.33
C ILE A 131 21.60 -10.20 -8.13
N TYR A 132 20.78 -9.17 -8.39
CA TYR A 132 20.19 -8.32 -7.37
C TYR A 132 18.80 -8.78 -6.89
N SER A 133 18.20 -9.79 -7.52
CA SER A 133 16.88 -10.28 -7.14
C SER A 133 16.85 -10.81 -5.71
N SER A 134 17.83 -11.60 -5.28
CA SER A 134 17.89 -12.19 -3.93
C SER A 134 17.96 -11.12 -2.83
N ALA A 135 18.80 -10.11 -3.02
CA ALA A 135 18.95 -8.98 -2.09
C ALA A 135 17.66 -8.16 -1.96
N LEU A 136 16.95 -7.95 -3.07
CA LEU A 136 15.68 -7.24 -3.08
C LEU A 136 14.52 -8.08 -2.51
N VAL A 137 14.49 -9.38 -2.77
CA VAL A 137 13.52 -10.32 -2.16
C VAL A 137 13.67 -10.31 -0.63
N ALA A 138 14.90 -10.45 -0.13
CA ALA A 138 15.19 -10.35 1.30
C ALA A 138 14.78 -8.98 1.88
N PHE A 139 15.15 -7.89 1.20
CA PHE A 139 14.76 -6.53 1.61
C PHE A 139 13.23 -6.38 1.72
N TYR A 140 12.45 -6.87 0.77
CA TYR A 140 10.98 -6.76 0.83
C TYR A 140 10.33 -7.68 1.86
N SER A 141 10.91 -8.86 2.16
CA SER A 141 10.51 -9.68 3.31
C SER A 141 10.72 -8.89 4.62
N ASP A 142 11.93 -8.37 4.84
CA ASP A 142 12.29 -7.58 6.03
C ASP A 142 11.46 -6.29 6.15
N PHE A 143 11.22 -5.59 5.04
CA PHE A 143 10.39 -4.38 4.98
C PHE A 143 8.92 -4.67 5.33
N GLY A 144 8.43 -5.85 4.96
CA GLY A 144 7.13 -6.36 5.41
C GLY A 144 7.08 -6.58 6.93
N TYR A 145 8.14 -7.15 7.52
CA TYR A 145 8.20 -7.38 8.97
C TYR A 145 8.18 -6.09 9.81
N LEU A 146 8.59 -4.94 9.26
CA LEU A 146 8.47 -3.62 9.92
C LEU A 146 7.00 -3.24 10.24
N LEU A 147 5.99 -3.88 9.63
CA LEU A 147 4.58 -3.70 10.00
C LEU A 147 4.27 -4.10 11.45
N ARG A 148 5.15 -4.86 12.11
CA ARG A 148 5.05 -5.21 13.55
C ARG A 148 5.29 -4.03 14.49
N ILE A 149 5.86 -2.92 14.01
CA ILE A 149 6.07 -1.71 14.82
C ILE A 149 4.69 -1.12 15.18
N PRO A 150 4.32 -0.97 16.47
CA PRO A 150 2.96 -0.63 16.91
C PRO A 150 2.63 0.87 16.77
N ILE A 151 3.10 1.51 15.68
CA ILE A 151 2.95 2.94 15.41
C ILE A 151 2.22 3.12 14.08
N LYS A 152 0.92 3.42 14.15
CA LYS A 152 0.02 3.51 12.98
C LYS A 152 0.54 4.39 11.83
N ARG A 153 1.21 5.52 12.15
CA ARG A 153 1.81 6.42 11.14
C ARG A 153 2.92 5.73 10.33
N ILE A 154 3.72 4.87 10.97
CA ILE A 154 4.79 4.09 10.35
C ILE A 154 4.19 2.93 9.55
N GLN A 155 3.27 2.16 10.12
CA GLN A 155 2.57 1.07 9.43
C GLN A 155 1.89 1.55 8.14
N LYS A 156 1.14 2.67 8.21
CA LYS A 156 0.53 3.29 7.04
C LYS A 156 1.57 3.71 6.00
N CYS A 157 2.67 4.32 6.42
CA CYS A 157 3.75 4.72 5.53
C CYS A 157 4.41 3.52 4.82
N ILE A 158 4.61 2.40 5.51
CA ILE A 158 5.15 1.16 4.94
C ILE A 158 4.21 0.65 3.84
N LEU A 159 2.91 0.50 4.13
CA LEU A 159 1.91 0.03 3.15
C LEU A 159 1.81 0.96 1.94
N GLU A 160 1.75 2.28 2.16
CA GLU A 160 1.76 3.25 1.06
C GLU A 160 3.05 3.20 0.23
N THR A 161 4.20 2.92 0.85
CA THR A 161 5.49 2.83 0.16
C THR A 161 5.55 1.58 -0.72
N LEU A 162 5.16 0.42 -0.18
CA LEU A 162 5.02 -0.83 -0.92
C LEU A 162 4.13 -0.64 -2.14
N PHE A 163 2.92 -0.09 -1.93
CA PHE A 163 1.92 0.15 -2.97
C PHE A 163 2.42 1.14 -4.04
N LYS A 164 3.03 2.27 -3.65
CA LYS A 164 3.61 3.25 -4.59
C LYS A 164 4.73 2.64 -5.44
N SER A 165 5.58 1.78 -4.87
CA SER A 165 6.68 1.15 -5.62
C SER A 165 6.22 0.18 -6.72
N ILE A 166 4.98 -0.32 -6.67
CA ILE A 166 4.35 -1.16 -7.72
C ILE A 166 3.27 -0.44 -8.54
N GLN A 167 3.00 0.84 -8.27
CA GLN A 167 2.02 1.65 -9.01
C GLN A 167 2.60 2.89 -9.69
N SER A 168 3.82 3.31 -9.33
CA SER A 168 4.44 4.51 -9.89
C SER A 168 4.72 4.33 -11.38
N SER A 169 3.79 4.80 -12.23
CA SER A 169 4.03 4.87 -13.67
C SER A 169 5.33 5.66 -13.91
N ASN A 170 6.24 5.12 -14.73
CA ASN A 170 7.60 5.65 -14.97
C ASN A 170 7.69 7.08 -15.54
N LYS A 171 6.59 7.85 -15.56
CA LYS A 171 6.50 9.28 -15.92
C LYS A 171 7.39 10.19 -15.06
N SER A 172 7.87 9.71 -13.90
CA SER A 172 8.84 10.41 -13.04
C SER A 172 10.25 9.82 -13.08
N ALA A 173 10.57 8.94 -14.05
CA ALA A 173 11.95 8.54 -14.29
C ALA A 173 12.72 9.76 -14.80
N LEU A 174 13.74 10.18 -14.05
CA LEU A 174 14.62 11.26 -14.45
C LEU A 174 15.36 10.87 -15.75
N PRO A 175 15.83 11.85 -16.55
CA PRO A 175 16.77 11.60 -17.63
C PRO A 175 17.90 10.65 -17.21
N SER A 176 18.33 9.75 -18.09
CA SER A 176 19.28 8.67 -17.80
C SER A 176 20.70 9.12 -17.38
N ASN A 177 20.94 10.43 -17.39
CA ASN A 177 22.17 11.08 -16.94
C ASN A 177 22.15 11.38 -15.42
N ASP A 178 20.98 11.46 -14.78
CA ASP A 178 20.82 11.92 -13.39
C ASP A 178 21.00 10.81 -12.32
N TYR A 179 21.48 9.64 -12.75
CA TYR A 179 21.65 8.43 -11.93
C TYR A 179 23.12 7.98 -11.79
N ASP A 180 24.10 8.84 -12.08
CA ASP A 180 25.56 8.59 -11.89
C ASP A 180 26.08 7.26 -12.47
N GLY A 181 25.51 6.82 -13.60
CA GLY A 181 25.88 5.56 -14.24
C GLY A 181 25.12 4.33 -13.75
N LEU A 182 24.14 4.48 -12.86
CA LEU A 182 23.19 3.43 -12.46
C LEU A 182 21.97 3.38 -13.38
N LYS A 183 21.15 2.34 -13.23
CA LYS A 183 19.89 2.09 -13.95
C LYS A 183 18.75 1.86 -12.94
N PRO A 184 17.62 2.58 -13.02
CA PRO A 184 16.47 2.33 -12.16
C PRO A 184 15.76 1.00 -12.50
N THR A 185 15.23 0.33 -11.48
CA THR A 185 14.32 -0.83 -11.61
C THR A 185 12.99 -0.44 -12.26
N THR A 186 12.38 -1.34 -13.03
CA THR A 186 11.02 -1.16 -13.55
C THR A 186 9.96 -1.59 -12.53
N VAL A 187 8.73 -1.06 -12.68
CA VAL A 187 7.56 -1.45 -11.88
C VAL A 187 7.30 -2.96 -11.94
N ASP A 188 7.29 -3.55 -13.14
CA ASP A 188 7.04 -4.99 -13.31
C ASP A 188 8.10 -5.87 -12.62
N TYR A 189 9.36 -5.41 -12.63
CA TYR A 189 10.43 -6.08 -11.92
C TYR A 189 10.22 -5.99 -10.40
N ILE A 190 9.88 -4.82 -9.85
CA ILE A 190 9.59 -4.67 -8.41
C ILE A 190 8.35 -5.47 -8.00
N LEU A 191 7.30 -5.50 -8.82
CA LEU A 191 6.12 -6.32 -8.59
C LEU A 191 6.50 -7.81 -8.56
N ARG A 192 7.32 -8.29 -9.51
CA ARG A 192 7.85 -9.67 -9.50
C ARG A 192 8.61 -9.96 -8.21
N ILE A 193 9.51 -9.07 -7.78
CA ILE A 193 10.26 -9.24 -6.53
C ILE A 193 9.33 -9.33 -5.31
N GLN A 194 8.36 -8.42 -5.16
CA GLN A 194 7.41 -8.44 -4.04
C GLN A 194 6.53 -9.69 -4.02
N ARG A 195 6.31 -10.32 -5.17
CA ARG A 195 5.58 -11.59 -5.29
C ARG A 195 6.40 -12.80 -4.82
N HIS A 196 7.72 -12.77 -5.03
CA HIS A 196 8.62 -13.85 -4.62
C HIS A 196 9.04 -13.75 -3.14
N SER A 197 8.96 -12.58 -2.52
CA SER A 197 9.25 -12.39 -1.09
C SER A 197 8.14 -12.92 -0.17
N ASP A 198 8.39 -12.88 1.13
CA ASP A 198 7.45 -13.36 2.17
C ASP A 198 6.43 -12.26 2.55
N LEU A 199 6.27 -11.27 1.67
CA LEU A 199 5.43 -10.11 1.90
C LEU A 199 3.94 -10.50 1.95
N CYS A 200 3.47 -11.34 1.02
CA CYS A 200 2.07 -11.81 1.01
C CYS A 200 1.70 -12.50 2.33
N GLU A 201 2.55 -13.41 2.79
CA GLU A 201 2.40 -14.14 4.05
C GLU A 201 2.38 -13.19 5.25
N THR A 202 3.29 -12.22 5.25
CA THR A 202 3.44 -11.22 6.33
C THR A 202 2.24 -10.28 6.37
N LEU A 203 1.70 -9.88 5.22
CA LEU A 203 0.48 -9.09 5.10
C LEU A 203 -0.75 -9.85 5.64
N VAL A 204 -0.92 -11.13 5.27
CA VAL A 204 -2.01 -11.98 5.78
C VAL A 204 -1.91 -12.16 7.30
N LYS A 205 -0.71 -12.45 7.83
CA LYS A 205 -0.45 -12.51 9.29
C LYS A 205 -0.76 -11.17 9.97
N THR A 206 -0.47 -10.05 9.30
CA THR A 206 -0.69 -8.71 9.85
C THR A 206 -2.18 -8.34 9.94
N LEU A 207 -3.07 -8.90 9.11
CA LEU A 207 -4.52 -8.64 9.19
C LEU A 207 -5.08 -8.85 10.62
N SER A 208 -4.62 -9.89 11.32
CA SER A 208 -5.01 -10.17 12.72
C SER A 208 -4.31 -9.30 13.77
N LEU A 209 -3.25 -8.56 13.42
CA LEU A 209 -2.63 -7.57 14.30
C LEU A 209 -3.33 -6.21 14.23
N ILE A 210 -4.14 -5.96 13.19
CA ILE A 210 -4.82 -4.69 12.92
C ILE A 210 -6.36 -4.82 12.85
N GLU A 211 -6.93 -5.77 13.61
CA GLU A 211 -8.39 -6.03 13.65
C GLU A 211 -9.24 -4.85 14.12
N ASN A 212 -8.62 -3.81 14.69
CA ASN A 212 -9.27 -2.57 15.10
C ASN A 212 -8.87 -1.33 14.26
N ASP A 213 -8.14 -1.51 13.15
CA ASP A 213 -7.80 -0.41 12.22
C ASP A 213 -8.28 -0.71 10.79
N LEU A 214 -9.50 -0.25 10.49
CA LEU A 214 -10.10 -0.34 9.16
C LEU A 214 -9.22 0.28 8.07
N SER A 215 -8.55 1.41 8.37
CA SER A 215 -7.77 2.15 7.37
C SER A 215 -6.52 1.41 6.94
N LEU A 216 -5.82 0.78 7.88
CA LEU A 216 -4.68 -0.10 7.59
C LEU A 216 -5.16 -1.39 6.91
N ARG A 217 -6.31 -1.96 7.31
CA ARG A 217 -6.82 -3.20 6.72
C ARG A 217 -7.16 -3.06 5.25
N ILE A 218 -7.87 -1.99 4.88
CA ILE A 218 -8.17 -1.69 3.46
C ILE A 218 -6.88 -1.53 2.65
N LEU A 219 -5.83 -0.92 3.21
CA LEU A 219 -4.52 -0.82 2.55
C LEU A 219 -3.83 -2.19 2.37
N ILE A 220 -3.90 -3.07 3.38
CA ILE A 220 -3.38 -4.45 3.26
C ILE A 220 -4.15 -5.23 2.18
N ILE A 221 -5.49 -5.18 2.18
CA ILE A 221 -6.30 -5.90 1.19
C ILE A 221 -5.98 -5.40 -0.23
N LYS A 222 -5.88 -4.08 -0.45
CA LYS A 222 -5.46 -3.49 -1.75
C LYS A 222 -4.11 -3.98 -2.23
N LEU A 223 -3.13 -4.09 -1.32
CA LEU A 223 -1.81 -4.58 -1.66
C LEU A 223 -1.85 -6.08 -1.99
N LEU A 224 -2.56 -6.89 -1.19
CA LEU A 224 -2.77 -8.31 -1.44
C LEU A 224 -3.45 -8.56 -2.80
N GLN A 225 -4.49 -7.80 -3.16
CA GLN A 225 -5.13 -7.86 -4.49
C GLN A 225 -4.14 -7.62 -5.64
N THR A 226 -3.26 -6.62 -5.48
CA THR A 226 -2.28 -6.26 -6.52
C THR A 226 -1.21 -7.34 -6.65
N LEU A 227 -0.79 -7.94 -5.53
CA LEU A 227 0.18 -9.03 -5.50
C LEU A 227 -0.42 -10.33 -6.05
N SER A 228 -1.65 -10.69 -5.69
CA SER A 228 -2.33 -11.93 -6.10
C SER A 228 -2.72 -11.97 -7.58
N SER A 229 -3.00 -10.80 -8.20
CA SER A 229 -3.53 -10.75 -9.58
C SER A 229 -2.60 -11.47 -10.58
N LYS A 230 -3.07 -12.60 -11.13
CA LYS A 230 -2.30 -13.48 -12.03
C LYS A 230 -1.00 -14.01 -11.38
N SER A 231 -1.03 -14.34 -10.09
CA SER A 231 0.13 -14.87 -9.36
C SER A 231 -0.25 -16.06 -8.45
N PRO A 232 -0.24 -17.30 -8.98
CA PRO A 232 -0.53 -18.50 -8.22
C PRO A 232 0.39 -18.70 -7.01
N GLU A 233 1.68 -18.33 -7.11
CA GLU A 233 2.64 -18.43 -5.99
C GLU A 233 2.25 -17.54 -4.80
N CYS A 234 1.84 -16.29 -5.06
CA CYS A 234 1.35 -15.40 -4.00
C CYS A 234 0.07 -15.94 -3.37
N ILE A 235 -0.81 -16.51 -4.18
CA ILE A 235 -2.07 -17.06 -3.72
C ILE A 235 -1.83 -18.28 -2.84
N ALA A 236 -0.97 -19.21 -3.25
CA ALA A 236 -0.54 -20.33 -2.41
C ALA A 236 0.04 -19.85 -1.07
N LYS A 237 0.95 -18.87 -1.09
CA LYS A 237 1.51 -18.19 0.11
C LYS A 237 0.45 -17.53 1.02
N MET A 238 -0.69 -17.12 0.46
CA MET A 238 -1.81 -16.55 1.22
C MET A 238 -2.71 -17.65 1.81
N LEU A 239 -3.00 -18.70 1.04
CA LEU A 239 -3.83 -19.82 1.47
C LEU A 239 -3.18 -20.61 2.61
N THR A 240 -1.86 -20.81 2.60
CA THR A 240 -1.11 -21.43 3.72
C THR A 240 -1.17 -20.65 5.04
N HIS A 241 -1.73 -19.43 5.04
CA HIS A 241 -1.91 -18.59 6.23
C HIS A 241 -3.38 -18.22 6.51
N ASP A 242 -4.31 -19.02 6.01
CA ASP A 242 -5.74 -18.90 6.30
C ASP A 242 -6.33 -17.54 5.86
N CYS A 243 -5.86 -17.02 4.72
CA CYS A 243 -6.24 -15.70 4.25
C CYS A 243 -7.74 -15.59 3.99
N VAL A 244 -8.37 -16.64 3.46
CA VAL A 244 -9.77 -16.60 3.04
C VAL A 244 -10.68 -16.42 4.27
N ASN A 245 -10.44 -17.19 5.33
CA ASN A 245 -11.19 -17.09 6.57
C ASN A 245 -10.99 -15.71 7.23
N ARG A 246 -9.73 -15.25 7.38
CA ARG A 246 -9.39 -13.93 7.96
C ARG A 246 -10.06 -12.75 7.23
N LEU A 247 -10.21 -12.85 5.91
CA LEU A 247 -10.91 -11.84 5.11
C LEU A 247 -12.42 -11.86 5.41
N VAL A 248 -13.07 -13.01 5.29
CA VAL A 248 -14.52 -13.14 5.48
C VAL A 248 -14.95 -12.77 6.89
N LEU A 249 -14.19 -13.17 7.91
CA LEU A 249 -14.48 -12.89 9.33
C LEU A 249 -14.74 -11.40 9.63
N ARG A 250 -14.16 -10.48 8.85
CA ARG A 250 -14.24 -9.03 9.06
C ARG A 250 -14.78 -8.24 7.88
N MET A 251 -15.33 -8.88 6.84
CA MET A 251 -15.78 -8.18 5.63
C MET A 251 -17.04 -7.32 5.83
N ASN A 252 -17.81 -7.60 6.90
CA ASN A 252 -19.02 -6.88 7.28
C ASN A 252 -18.77 -5.77 8.33
N ASP A 253 -17.51 -5.47 8.68
CA ASP A 253 -17.18 -4.36 9.57
C ASP A 253 -17.73 -3.02 9.01
N THR A 254 -18.12 -2.11 9.89
CA THR A 254 -18.73 -0.82 9.50
C THR A 254 -17.76 0.05 8.70
N ASP A 255 -18.03 0.21 7.41
CA ASP A 255 -17.28 1.07 6.48
C ASP A 255 -18.24 1.97 5.70
N SER A 256 -18.16 3.28 5.92
CA SER A 256 -19.00 4.27 5.22
C SER A 256 -18.64 4.48 3.74
N SER A 257 -17.47 3.99 3.31
CA SER A 257 -17.07 4.01 1.90
C SER A 257 -17.55 2.79 1.11
N GLY A 258 -17.93 1.71 1.80
CA GLY A 258 -18.22 0.40 1.21
C GLY A 258 -17.01 -0.35 0.63
N GLU A 259 -15.83 0.26 0.63
CA GLU A 259 -14.65 -0.28 -0.02
C GLU A 259 -14.18 -1.60 0.60
N LEU A 260 -14.33 -1.80 1.91
CA LEU A 260 -13.92 -3.03 2.59
C LEU A 260 -14.53 -4.30 1.98
N LEU A 261 -15.86 -4.33 1.82
CA LEU A 261 -16.57 -5.50 1.31
C LEU A 261 -16.20 -5.73 -0.16
N PHE A 262 -16.24 -4.69 -0.98
CA PHE A 262 -15.88 -4.76 -2.40
C PHE A 262 -14.45 -5.29 -2.61
N ARG A 263 -13.47 -4.75 -1.88
CA ARG A 263 -12.07 -5.20 -1.97
C ARG A 263 -11.90 -6.64 -1.46
N THR A 264 -12.69 -7.04 -0.47
CA THR A 264 -12.70 -8.42 0.01
C THR A 264 -13.23 -9.38 -1.05
N ILE A 265 -14.36 -9.07 -1.70
CA ILE A 265 -14.93 -9.91 -2.76
C ILE A 265 -14.02 -9.97 -4.01
N GLU A 266 -13.45 -8.84 -4.45
CA GLU A 266 -12.42 -8.80 -5.51
C GLU A 266 -11.18 -9.67 -5.15
N LEU A 267 -10.77 -9.69 -3.87
CA LEU A 267 -9.64 -10.52 -3.44
C LEU A 267 -10.01 -12.00 -3.39
N LEU A 268 -11.20 -12.35 -2.90
CA LEU A 268 -11.73 -13.72 -2.98
C LEU A 268 -11.80 -14.19 -4.43
N TRP A 269 -12.22 -13.33 -5.38
CA TRP A 269 -12.22 -13.65 -6.80
C TRP A 269 -10.83 -14.02 -7.32
N ASN A 270 -9.79 -13.21 -7.03
CA ASN A 270 -8.41 -13.55 -7.39
C ASN A 270 -7.98 -14.91 -6.81
N LEU A 271 -8.39 -15.22 -5.57
CA LEU A 271 -8.07 -16.50 -4.92
C LEU A 271 -8.77 -17.66 -5.65
N PHE A 272 -10.07 -17.55 -5.97
CA PHE A 272 -10.80 -18.57 -6.73
C PHE A 272 -10.28 -18.75 -8.18
N GLU A 273 -9.86 -17.67 -8.87
CA GLU A 273 -9.46 -17.73 -10.29
C GLU A 273 -8.09 -18.42 -10.51
N TYR A 274 -7.18 -18.37 -9.53
CA TYR A 274 -5.79 -18.83 -9.67
C TYR A 274 -5.26 -19.68 -8.50
N GLY A 275 -6.09 -19.96 -7.49
CA GLY A 275 -5.71 -20.68 -6.28
C GLY A 275 -6.19 -22.13 -6.25
N ASP A 276 -5.87 -22.81 -5.16
CA ASP A 276 -6.28 -24.19 -4.91
C ASP A 276 -7.72 -24.24 -4.38
N GLU A 277 -8.63 -24.80 -5.17
CA GLU A 277 -10.06 -24.88 -4.86
C GLU A 277 -10.37 -25.67 -3.58
N GLU A 278 -9.57 -26.69 -3.25
CA GLU A 278 -9.74 -27.50 -2.04
C GLU A 278 -9.38 -26.67 -0.79
N GLN A 279 -8.21 -26.02 -0.78
CA GLN A 279 -7.79 -25.16 0.32
C GLN A 279 -8.72 -23.96 0.55
N ILE A 280 -9.19 -23.33 -0.53
CA ILE A 280 -10.12 -22.19 -0.45
C ILE A 280 -11.45 -22.63 0.15
N SER A 281 -11.98 -23.75 -0.34
CA SER A 281 -13.28 -24.24 0.09
C SER A 281 -13.25 -24.80 1.52
N GLU A 282 -12.14 -25.37 1.97
CA GLU A 282 -11.92 -25.74 3.38
C GLU A 282 -11.92 -24.52 4.32
N GLN A 283 -11.23 -23.44 3.95
CA GLN A 283 -11.23 -22.19 4.74
C GLN A 283 -12.62 -21.53 4.83
N LEU A 284 -13.49 -21.82 3.85
CA LEU A 284 -14.86 -21.31 3.77
C LEU A 284 -15.91 -22.25 4.37
N ASN A 285 -15.58 -23.53 4.62
CA ASN A 285 -16.50 -24.54 5.13
C ASN A 285 -16.73 -24.38 6.65
N SER A 286 -17.33 -23.26 7.06
CA SER A 286 -17.72 -23.03 8.45
C SER A 286 -19.06 -22.28 8.54
N ARG A 287 -19.84 -22.58 9.59
CA ARG A 287 -21.11 -21.88 9.85
C ARG A 287 -20.93 -20.37 9.99
N VAL A 288 -19.84 -19.94 10.61
CA VAL A 288 -19.51 -18.51 10.79
C VAL A 288 -19.27 -17.84 9.44
N THR A 289 -18.44 -18.45 8.59
CA THR A 289 -18.15 -17.97 7.23
C THR A 289 -19.43 -17.83 6.41
N ILE A 290 -20.25 -18.89 6.36
CA ILE A 290 -21.48 -18.89 5.56
C ILE A 290 -22.51 -17.88 6.09
N SER A 291 -22.63 -17.71 7.41
CA SER A 291 -23.48 -16.66 8.00
C SER A 291 -22.98 -15.24 7.69
N LEU A 292 -21.67 -15.00 7.63
CA LEU A 292 -21.15 -13.68 7.24
C LEU A 292 -21.38 -13.37 5.76
N LEU A 293 -21.25 -14.38 4.87
CA LEU A 293 -21.61 -14.26 3.44
C LEU A 293 -23.12 -14.01 3.25
N GLN A 294 -23.95 -14.70 4.03
CA GLN A 294 -25.40 -14.49 4.11
C GLN A 294 -25.73 -13.06 4.53
N GLU A 295 -25.15 -12.56 5.62
CA GLU A 295 -25.35 -11.18 6.08
C GLU A 295 -24.92 -10.14 5.03
N ALA A 296 -23.76 -10.34 4.39
CA ALA A 296 -23.27 -9.47 3.32
C ALA A 296 -24.28 -9.41 2.15
N PHE A 297 -24.70 -10.59 1.67
CA PHE A 297 -25.68 -10.72 0.60
C PHE A 297 -27.01 -10.05 0.94
N LEU A 298 -27.57 -10.30 2.13
CA LEU A 298 -28.81 -9.68 2.59
C LEU A 298 -28.69 -8.15 2.70
N GLY A 299 -27.54 -7.65 3.18
CA GLY A 299 -27.24 -6.22 3.20
C GLY A 299 -27.31 -5.59 1.81
N GLN A 300 -26.62 -6.18 0.82
CA GLN A 300 -26.63 -5.64 -0.55
C GLN A 300 -27.99 -5.81 -1.26
N VAL A 301 -28.70 -6.93 -1.03
CA VAL A 301 -30.04 -7.18 -1.61
C VAL A 301 -31.10 -6.23 -1.06
N THR A 302 -31.05 -5.90 0.23
CA THR A 302 -32.02 -4.97 0.85
C THR A 302 -31.72 -3.50 0.56
N GLN A 303 -30.53 -3.16 0.06
CA GLN A 303 -30.07 -1.81 -0.26
C GLN A 303 -29.85 -1.59 -1.78
N SER A 304 -30.49 -2.38 -2.65
CA SER A 304 -30.20 -2.50 -4.09
C SER A 304 -30.58 -1.30 -4.99
N HIS A 305 -30.54 -0.08 -4.45
CA HIS A 305 -30.89 1.16 -5.14
C HIS A 305 -29.82 1.62 -6.14
N SER A 306 -28.54 1.50 -5.78
CA SER A 306 -27.42 1.85 -6.66
C SER A 306 -26.99 0.67 -7.55
N GLN A 307 -26.34 0.97 -8.67
CA GLN A 307 -25.74 -0.06 -9.52
C GLN A 307 -24.65 -0.85 -8.76
N TYR A 308 -23.86 -0.16 -7.93
CA TYR A 308 -22.83 -0.75 -7.08
C TYR A 308 -23.37 -1.86 -6.17
N HIS A 309 -24.46 -1.62 -5.42
CA HIS A 309 -25.07 -2.66 -4.58
C HIS A 309 -25.66 -3.81 -5.42
N ARG A 310 -26.14 -3.53 -6.65
CA ARG A 310 -26.66 -4.56 -7.56
C ARG A 310 -25.57 -5.44 -8.17
N GLN A 311 -24.36 -4.92 -8.38
CA GLN A 311 -23.20 -5.71 -8.81
C GLN A 311 -22.66 -6.53 -7.63
N LEU A 312 -22.38 -5.87 -6.50
CA LEU A 312 -21.75 -6.52 -5.35
C LEU A 312 -22.57 -7.69 -4.76
N ARG A 313 -23.91 -7.60 -4.75
CA ARG A 313 -24.77 -8.75 -4.35
C ARG A 313 -24.64 -9.95 -5.32
N ASN A 314 -24.41 -9.70 -6.62
CA ASN A 314 -24.26 -10.73 -7.63
C ASN A 314 -22.89 -11.39 -7.46
N ASP A 315 -21.83 -10.59 -7.25
CA ASP A 315 -20.47 -11.08 -7.01
C ASP A 315 -20.40 -11.97 -5.75
N ILE A 316 -21.05 -11.54 -4.65
CA ILE A 316 -21.20 -12.36 -3.43
C ILE A 316 -21.93 -13.68 -3.73
N LEU A 317 -22.98 -13.66 -4.56
CA LEU A 317 -23.73 -14.86 -4.91
C LEU A 317 -22.93 -15.81 -5.82
N VAL A 318 -22.07 -15.28 -6.70
CA VAL A 318 -21.11 -16.10 -7.47
C VAL A 318 -20.13 -16.79 -6.52
N VAL A 319 -19.53 -16.06 -5.57
CA VAL A 319 -18.68 -16.64 -4.52
C VAL A 319 -19.41 -17.75 -3.75
N CYS A 320 -20.66 -17.51 -3.36
CA CYS A 320 -21.48 -18.53 -2.69
C CYS A 320 -21.70 -19.78 -3.57
N SER A 321 -22.04 -19.59 -4.85
CA SER A 321 -22.24 -20.69 -5.81
C SER A 321 -20.97 -21.49 -6.07
N LEU A 322 -19.78 -20.88 -6.02
CA LEU A 322 -18.50 -21.58 -6.10
C LEU A 322 -18.30 -22.46 -4.86
N ILE A 323 -18.48 -21.93 -3.64
CA ILE A 323 -18.35 -22.70 -2.40
C ILE A 323 -19.25 -23.94 -2.42
N ILE A 324 -20.53 -23.77 -2.77
CA ILE A 324 -21.52 -24.87 -2.82
C ILE A 324 -21.11 -25.94 -3.85
N SER A 325 -20.48 -25.53 -4.96
CA SER A 325 -20.03 -26.46 -6.00
C SER A 325 -18.81 -27.27 -5.58
N LEU A 326 -17.93 -26.69 -4.74
CA LEU A 326 -16.66 -27.29 -4.31
C LEU A 326 -16.78 -28.12 -3.02
N LYS A 327 -17.56 -27.65 -2.04
CA LYS A 327 -17.86 -28.36 -0.78
C LYS A 327 -19.39 -28.37 -0.57
N PRO A 328 -20.09 -29.39 -1.08
CA PRO A 328 -21.56 -29.50 -0.97
C PRO A 328 -22.07 -29.68 0.47
N ASP A 329 -21.17 -30.04 1.39
CA ASP A 329 -21.39 -30.12 2.84
C ASP A 329 -21.31 -28.75 3.55
N ALA A 330 -20.96 -27.67 2.83
CA ALA A 330 -20.93 -26.32 3.38
C ALA A 330 -22.32 -25.93 3.95
N PRO A 331 -22.38 -25.33 5.17
CA PRO A 331 -23.61 -25.29 5.97
C PRO A 331 -24.64 -24.21 5.55
N PHE A 332 -24.94 -24.12 4.26
CA PHE A 332 -25.94 -23.20 3.69
C PHE A 332 -27.37 -23.53 4.13
N VAL A 333 -27.66 -24.78 4.49
CA VAL A 333 -28.99 -25.20 4.96
C VAL A 333 -29.19 -24.79 6.43
N GLU A 334 -28.18 -25.02 7.27
CA GLU A 334 -28.25 -24.89 8.72
C GLU A 334 -28.02 -23.44 9.20
N THR A 335 -27.38 -22.61 8.38
CA THR A 335 -27.41 -21.14 8.51
C THR A 335 -28.75 -20.55 8.04
N GLY A 336 -29.61 -21.35 7.42
CA GLY A 336 -30.87 -20.90 6.81
C GLY A 336 -30.68 -20.08 5.52
N PHE A 337 -29.46 -19.94 5.01
CA PHE A 337 -29.17 -19.15 3.82
C PHE A 337 -29.84 -19.74 2.57
N ALA A 338 -29.82 -21.07 2.40
CA ALA A 338 -30.51 -21.78 1.32
C ALA A 338 -32.01 -21.45 1.27
N LYS A 339 -32.68 -21.33 2.43
CA LYS A 339 -34.09 -20.94 2.54
C LYS A 339 -34.34 -19.50 2.08
N GLN A 340 -33.39 -18.59 2.34
CA GLN A 340 -33.46 -17.20 1.87
C GLN A 340 -33.17 -17.08 0.38
N LEU A 341 -32.19 -17.83 -0.14
CA LEU A 341 -31.92 -17.91 -1.57
C LEU A 341 -33.15 -18.41 -2.35
N LEU A 342 -33.82 -19.46 -1.86
CA LEU A 342 -35.08 -19.95 -2.45
C LEU A 342 -36.20 -18.90 -2.39
N LEU A 343 -36.35 -18.18 -1.28
CA LEU A 343 -37.31 -17.08 -1.13
C LEU A 343 -37.07 -16.00 -2.20
N PHE A 344 -35.84 -15.55 -2.41
CA PHE A 344 -35.53 -14.55 -3.44
C PHE A 344 -35.65 -15.10 -4.86
N ALA A 345 -35.29 -16.37 -5.10
CA ALA A 345 -35.40 -17.02 -6.41
C ALA A 345 -36.85 -17.16 -6.88
N SER A 346 -37.75 -17.53 -5.96
CA SER A 346 -39.19 -17.72 -6.22
C SER A 346 -40.04 -16.44 -6.16
N TYR A 347 -39.41 -15.30 -5.89
CA TYR A 347 -40.05 -13.98 -5.95
C TYR A 347 -39.76 -13.33 -7.31
N PRO A 348 -40.75 -12.73 -8.00
CA PRO A 348 -42.09 -12.36 -7.53
C PRO A 348 -43.20 -13.38 -7.82
N GLU A 349 -42.88 -14.57 -8.36
CA GLU A 349 -43.86 -15.60 -8.76
C GLU A 349 -44.74 -16.07 -7.59
N LEU A 350 -44.13 -16.26 -6.42
CA LEU A 350 -44.82 -16.62 -5.18
C LEU A 350 -44.91 -15.38 -4.27
N ARG A 351 -46.14 -14.89 -4.06
CA ARG A 351 -46.40 -13.81 -3.09
C ARG A 351 -46.00 -14.27 -1.69
N SER A 352 -45.13 -13.50 -1.05
CA SER A 352 -44.63 -13.77 0.30
C SER A 352 -44.73 -12.53 1.17
N ASN A 353 -45.21 -12.72 2.41
CA ASN A 353 -45.28 -11.68 3.43
C ASN A 353 -43.97 -11.55 4.23
N ASN A 354 -42.89 -12.21 3.80
CA ASN A 354 -41.61 -12.17 4.51
C ASN A 354 -41.03 -10.74 4.48
N PRO A 355 -40.62 -10.16 5.63
CA PRO A 355 -40.05 -8.82 5.69
C PRO A 355 -38.86 -8.58 4.74
N LEU A 356 -38.05 -9.62 4.47
CA LEU A 356 -36.88 -9.55 3.58
C LEU A 356 -37.25 -9.19 2.13
N VAL A 357 -38.42 -9.59 1.63
CA VAL A 357 -38.85 -9.28 0.25
C VAL A 357 -39.65 -7.98 0.14
N LYS A 358 -39.99 -7.32 1.26
CA LYS A 358 -40.80 -6.09 1.27
C LYS A 358 -40.17 -4.95 0.44
N ASN A 359 -38.85 -4.83 0.50
CA ASN A 359 -38.08 -3.82 -0.23
C ASN A 359 -37.36 -4.41 -1.46
N PHE A 360 -37.38 -5.72 -1.65
CA PHE A 360 -36.75 -6.39 -2.78
C PHE A 360 -37.55 -6.14 -4.06
N LYS A 361 -36.92 -5.52 -5.05
CA LYS A 361 -37.54 -5.21 -6.34
C LYS A 361 -36.56 -5.56 -7.46
N LEU A 362 -36.94 -6.53 -8.27
CA LEU A 362 -36.29 -6.78 -9.55
C LEU A 362 -36.82 -5.76 -10.58
N THR A 363 -35.92 -5.03 -11.22
CA THR A 363 -36.22 -4.11 -12.31
C THR A 363 -35.81 -4.73 -13.65
N THR A 364 -35.88 -3.97 -14.73
CA THR A 364 -35.36 -4.37 -16.05
C THR A 364 -33.85 -4.11 -16.21
N SER A 365 -33.11 -3.96 -15.10
CA SER A 365 -31.65 -3.80 -15.14
C SER A 365 -30.95 -5.13 -15.46
N GLN A 366 -29.79 -5.06 -16.11
CA GLN A 366 -28.98 -6.23 -16.42
C GLN A 366 -28.58 -6.96 -15.13
N GLU A 367 -28.24 -6.22 -14.07
CA GLU A 367 -27.83 -6.79 -12.80
C GLU A 367 -28.97 -7.50 -12.06
N ASP A 368 -30.24 -7.13 -12.29
CA ASP A 368 -31.41 -7.84 -11.75
C ASP A 368 -31.70 -9.15 -12.52
N PHE A 369 -31.51 -9.13 -13.85
CA PHE A 369 -31.61 -10.34 -14.67
C PHE A 369 -30.52 -11.36 -14.29
N GLU A 370 -29.28 -10.90 -14.12
CA GLU A 370 -28.16 -11.71 -13.66
C GLU A 370 -28.39 -12.27 -12.25
N LEU A 371 -28.88 -11.46 -11.30
CA LEU A 371 -29.26 -11.94 -9.97
C LEU A 371 -30.25 -13.11 -10.07
N LYS A 372 -31.31 -12.97 -10.88
CA LYS A 372 -32.33 -14.01 -11.01
C LYS A 372 -31.78 -15.30 -11.61
N LYS A 373 -30.89 -15.20 -12.61
CA LYS A 373 -30.19 -16.35 -13.18
C LYS A 373 -29.27 -17.03 -12.15
N LEU A 374 -28.49 -16.25 -11.41
CA LEU A 374 -27.59 -16.75 -10.36
C LEU A 374 -28.35 -17.42 -9.22
N LEU A 375 -29.48 -16.86 -8.78
CA LEU A 375 -30.33 -17.42 -7.75
C LEU A 375 -30.85 -18.82 -8.13
N PHE A 376 -31.42 -18.98 -9.33
CA PHE A 376 -31.86 -20.30 -9.79
C PHE A 376 -30.72 -21.29 -9.97
N ASN A 377 -29.59 -20.86 -10.54
CA ASN A 377 -28.40 -21.72 -10.66
C ASN A 377 -27.92 -22.21 -9.28
N THR A 378 -27.79 -21.30 -8.31
CA THR A 378 -27.34 -21.62 -6.95
C THR A 378 -28.28 -22.60 -6.26
N VAL A 379 -29.61 -22.40 -6.38
CA VAL A 379 -30.63 -23.33 -5.86
C VAL A 379 -30.55 -24.70 -6.53
N VAL A 380 -30.28 -24.76 -7.84
CA VAL A 380 -30.09 -26.03 -8.55
C VAL A 380 -28.84 -26.77 -8.08
N VAL A 381 -27.71 -26.07 -7.84
CA VAL A 381 -26.51 -26.72 -7.27
C VAL A 381 -26.79 -27.23 -5.86
N LEU A 382 -27.41 -26.42 -4.98
CA LEU A 382 -27.83 -26.83 -3.63
C LEU A 382 -28.74 -28.08 -3.64
N SER A 383 -29.64 -28.19 -4.60
CA SER A 383 -30.57 -29.33 -4.68
C SER A 383 -29.96 -30.64 -5.19
N ARG A 384 -28.78 -30.61 -5.83
CA ARG A 384 -28.12 -31.81 -6.38
C ARG A 384 -27.51 -32.70 -5.30
N ASN A 385 -27.12 -32.12 -4.18
CA ASN A 385 -26.65 -32.82 -3.00
C ASN A 385 -27.58 -32.52 -1.83
N PRO A 386 -28.72 -33.22 -1.69
CA PRO A 386 -29.43 -33.22 -0.43
C PRO A 386 -28.46 -33.76 0.62
N VAL A 387 -28.01 -32.90 1.54
CA VAL A 387 -27.30 -33.32 2.75
C VAL A 387 -28.11 -34.46 3.34
N ILE A 388 -27.49 -35.64 3.42
CA ILE A 388 -28.12 -36.80 4.04
C ILE A 388 -28.28 -36.41 5.50
N ASN A 389 -29.51 -36.01 5.87
CA ASN A 389 -29.88 -35.71 7.24
C ASN A 389 -29.77 -37.01 8.04
N GLU A 390 -28.57 -37.34 8.53
CA GLU A 390 -28.40 -38.26 9.65
C GLU A 390 -28.97 -37.58 10.89
N SER A 391 -30.29 -37.70 11.03
CA SER A 391 -30.99 -37.50 12.28
C SER A 391 -30.52 -38.57 13.28
N LYS A 392 -29.70 -38.14 14.25
CA LYS A 392 -29.41 -38.83 15.51
C LYS A 392 -29.46 -37.81 16.64
#